data_AF-L0IVF5-F1
#
_entry.id   AF-L0IVF5-F1
#
_cell.length_a   1.000
_cell.length_b   1.000
_cell.length_c   1.000
_cell.angle_alpha   90.00
_cell.angle_beta   90.00
_cell.angle_gamma   90.00
#
_symmetry.space_group_name_H-M   'P 1'
#
loop_
_entity.id
_entity.type
_entity.pdbx_description
1 polymer ?
#
loop_
_entity_poly.entity_id
_entity_poly.type
_entity_poly.pdbx_seq_one_letter_code
_entity_poly.pdbx_strand_id
1 'polypeptide(L)' 'MLHTVVLAAQDNVEAAGFILRGIKGIFVAIGSIIAAIICGAVAAMKGRNPLGWGILGLFFSILTLIVIIVIPSKKS' A
#
# COMPACT_ATOMS: atom_id res chain seq x y z
N MET A 1 18.67 40.63 8.94
CA MET A 1 17.40 40.31 9.61
C MET A 1 16.45 39.49 8.74
N LEU A 2 16.08 39.93 7.53
CA LEU A 2 15.22 39.12 6.63
C LEU A 2 15.87 37.80 6.19
N HIS A 3 17.15 37.83 5.83
CA HIS A 3 17.89 36.63 5.42
C HIS A 3 18.02 35.59 6.54
N THR A 4 18.14 36.03 7.80
CA THR A 4 18.26 35.17 8.98
C THR A 4 16.92 34.55 9.38
N VAL A 5 15.78 35.24 9.20
CA VAL A 5 14.45 34.64 9.44
C VAL A 5 14.03 33.67 8.34
N VAL A 6 14.48 33.87 7.10
CA VAL A 6 14.26 32.91 6.00
C VAL A 6 15.06 31.62 6.22
N LEU A 7 16.34 31.72 6.63
CA LEU A 7 17.14 30.54 7.00
C LEU A 7 16.53 29.76 8.18
N ALA A 8 16.12 30.45 9.24
CA ALA A 8 15.48 29.81 10.40
C ALA A 8 14.13 29.13 10.06
N ALA A 9 13.42 29.63 9.05
CA ALA A 9 12.21 28.97 8.53
C ALA A 9 12.53 27.72 7.69
N GLN A 10 13.72 27.65 7.09
CA GLN A 10 14.16 26.50 6.26
C GLN A 10 14.77 25.35 7.08
N ASP A 11 15.33 25.61 8.26
CA ASP A 11 15.95 24.58 9.12
C ASP A 11 15.01 23.42 9.48
N ASN A 12 13.70 23.66 9.49
CA ASN A 12 12.69 22.66 9.87
C ASN A 12 12.04 21.95 8.67
N VAL A 13 12.38 22.33 7.43
CA VAL A 13 11.72 21.80 6.23
C VAL A 13 12.17 20.37 5.91
N GLU A 14 13.45 20.05 6.12
CA GLU A 14 13.96 18.69 5.90
C GLU A 14 13.39 17.71 6.94
N ALA A 15 13.32 18.12 8.20
CA ALA A 15 12.68 17.36 9.27
C ALA A 15 11.18 17.14 8.98
N ALA A 16 10.45 18.19 8.62
CA ALA A 16 9.04 18.10 8.22
C ALA A 16 8.83 17.19 7.01
N GLY A 17 9.72 17.25 6.01
CA GLY A 17 9.69 16.39 4.83
C GLY A 17 9.94 14.91 5.15
N PHE A 18 10.84 14.61 6.08
CA PHE A 18 11.10 13.24 6.55
C PHE A 18 9.89 12.66 7.27
N ILE A 19 9.24 13.45 8.12
CA ILE A 19 8.03 13.06 8.86
C ILE A 19 6.86 12.81 7.90
N LEU A 20 6.66 13.69 6.90
CA LEU A 20 5.62 13.51 5.89
C LEU A 20 5.83 12.25 5.03
N ARG A 21 7.08 11.96 4.64
CA ARG A 21 7.43 10.72 3.93
C ARG A 21 7.22 9.49 4.81
N GLY A 22 7.57 9.56 6.09
CA GLY A 22 7.37 8.48 7.07
C GLY A 22 5.89 8.15 7.27
N ILE A 23 5.07 9.16 7.54
CA ILE A 23 3.61 9.02 7.70
C ILE A 23 2.99 8.41 6.44
N LYS A 24 3.35 8.92 5.25
CA LYS A 24 2.83 8.38 3.99
C LYS A 24 3.26 6.92 3.75
N GLY A 25 4.46 6.54 4.16
CA GLY A 25 4.94 5.16 4.11
C GLY A 25 4.12 4.22 4.99
N ILE A 26 3.72 4.65 6.19
CA ILE A 26 2.89 3.87 7.11
C ILE A 26 1.49 3.61 6.52
N PHE A 27 0.85 4.64 5.95
CA PHE A 27 -0.46 4.47 5.30
C PHE A 27 -0.40 3.47 4.13
N VAL A 28 0.67 3.53 3.33
CA VAL A 28 0.88 2.57 2.23
C VAL A 28 1.12 1.16 2.75
N ALA A 29 1.94 1.00 3.79
CA ALA A 29 2.20 -0.31 4.39
C ALA A 29 0.92 -0.96 4.92
N ILE A 30 0.11 -0.20 5.67
CA ILE A 30 -1.18 -0.66 6.19
C ILE A 30 -2.13 -1.04 5.02
N GLY A 31 -2.23 -0.20 4.00
CA GLY A 31 -3.04 -0.48 2.81
C GLY A 31 -2.60 -1.75 2.08
N SER A 32 -1.30 -2.00 1.98
CA SER A 32 -0.75 -3.21 1.33
C SER A 32 -1.08 -4.49 2.09
N ILE A 33 -1.03 -4.46 3.43
CA ILE A 33 -1.39 -5.60 4.28
C ILE A 33 -2.87 -5.92 4.15
N ILE A 34 -3.73 -4.90 4.22
CA ILE A 34 -5.18 -5.07 4.06
C ILE A 34 -5.49 -5.65 2.68
N ALA A 35 -4.87 -5.11 1.62
CA ALA A 35 -5.05 -5.61 0.26
C ALA A 35 -4.61 -7.08 0.11
N ALA A 36 -3.49 -7.48 0.72
CA ALA A 36 -3.02 -8.86 0.71
C ALA A 36 -4.03 -9.82 1.36
N ILE A 37 -4.61 -9.43 2.51
CA ILE A 37 -5.64 -10.21 3.21
C ILE A 37 -6.90 -10.35 2.34
N ILE A 38 -7.37 -9.23 1.76
CA ILE A 38 -8.55 -9.23 0.89
C ILE A 38 -8.31 -10.09 -0.36
N CYS A 39 -7.16 -9.97 -1.02
CA CYS A 39 -6.81 -10.79 -2.19
C CYS A 39 -6.80 -12.29 -1.84
N GLY A 40 -6.22 -12.66 -0.69
CA GLY A 40 -6.22 -14.05 -0.21
C GLY A 40 -7.63 -14.56 0.08
N ALA A 41 -8.47 -13.76 0.73
CA ALA A 41 -9.85 -14.10 1.04
C ALA A 41 -10.69 -14.29 -0.24
N VAL A 42 -10.61 -13.34 -1.18
CA VAL A 42 -11.32 -13.44 -2.46
C VAL A 42 -10.84 -14.65 -3.26
N ALA A 43 -9.54 -14.95 -3.25
CA ALA A 43 -9.01 -16.15 -3.90
C ALA A 43 -9.52 -17.45 -3.28
N ALA A 44 -9.62 -17.51 -1.94
CA ALA A 44 -10.20 -18.65 -1.22
C ALA A 44 -11.65 -18.89 -1.64
N MET A 45 -12.47 -17.83 -1.68
CA MET A 45 -13.86 -17.90 -2.12
C MET A 45 -14.00 -18.37 -3.57
N LYS A 46 -12.95 -18.14 -4.38
CA LYS A 46 -12.90 -18.47 -5.81
C LYS A 46 -12.32 -19.87 -6.09
N GLY A 47 -12.03 -20.65 -5.05
CA GLY A 47 -11.43 -21.98 -5.14
C GLY A 47 -9.98 -21.97 -5.63
N ARG A 48 -9.24 -20.88 -5.42
CA ARG A 48 -7.82 -20.75 -5.80
C ARG A 48 -6.92 -20.62 -4.57
N ASN A 49 -5.63 -20.87 -4.77
CA ASN A 49 -4.65 -20.90 -3.68
C ASN A 49 -4.56 -19.53 -2.97
N PRO A 50 -5.06 -19.39 -1.73
CA PRO A 50 -5.18 -18.09 -1.07
C PRO A 50 -3.82 -17.49 -0.73
N LEU A 51 -2.84 -18.30 -0.37
CA LEU A 51 -1.49 -17.85 -0.04
C LEU A 51 -0.78 -17.22 -1.25
N GLY A 52 -0.87 -17.84 -2.42
CA GLY A 52 -0.24 -17.31 -3.64
C GLY A 52 -0.80 -15.96 -4.06
N TRP A 53 -2.13 -15.81 -4.00
CA TRP A 53 -2.80 -14.55 -4.35
C TRP A 53 -2.64 -13.46 -3.29
N GLY A 54 -2.56 -13.83 -2.01
CA GLY A 54 -2.28 -12.90 -0.92
C GLY A 54 -0.87 -12.30 -1.00
N ILE A 55 0.14 -13.13 -1.27
CA ILE A 55 1.53 -12.67 -1.46
C ILE A 55 1.63 -11.76 -2.69
N LEU A 56 0.97 -12.14 -3.80
CA LEU A 56 0.87 -11.27 -4.97
C LEU A 56 0.22 -9.92 -4.63
N GLY A 57 -0.83 -9.92 -3.81
CA GLY A 57 -1.51 -8.71 -3.33
C GLY A 57 -0.67 -7.79 -2.45
N LEU A 58 0.39 -8.30 -1.85
CA LEU A 58 1.33 -7.50 -1.07
C LEU A 58 2.24 -6.64 -1.96
N PHE A 59 2.63 -7.17 -3.13
CA PHE A 59 3.49 -6.47 -4.11
C PHE A 59 2.70 -5.66 -5.15
N PHE A 60 1.54 -6.16 -5.55
CA PHE A 60 0.75 -5.61 -6.66
C PHE A 60 -0.68 -5.25 -6.23
N SER A 61 -0.84 -4.74 -5.01
CA SER A 61 -2.09 -4.41 -4.30
C SER A 61 -3.30 -4.10 -5.21
N ILE A 62 -3.20 -3.09 -6.08
CA ILE A 62 -4.31 -2.72 -6.98
C ILE A 62 -4.47 -3.72 -8.14
N LEU A 63 -3.37 -4.08 -8.82
CA LEU A 63 -3.44 -4.91 -10.03
C LEU A 63 -3.97 -6.31 -9.73
N THR A 64 -3.54 -6.91 -8.62
CA THR A 64 -3.98 -8.26 -8.23
C THR A 64 -5.42 -8.29 -7.79
N LEU A 65 -5.93 -7.21 -7.18
CA LEU A 65 -7.35 -7.08 -6.87
C LEU A 65 -8.19 -7.03 -8.16
N ILE A 66 -7.77 -6.24 -9.14
CA ILE A 66 -8.46 -6.17 -10.44
C ILE A 66 -8.47 -7.56 -11.09
N VAL A 67 -7.32 -8.24 -11.14
CA VAL A 67 -7.20 -9.56 -11.78
C VAL A 67 -8.03 -10.63 -11.06
N ILE A 68 -8.00 -10.72 -9.72
CA ILE A 68 -8.78 -11.73 -8.98
C ILE A 68 -10.29 -11.51 -9.12
N ILE A 69 -10.73 -10.24 -9.23
CA ILE A 69 -12.14 -9.89 -9.46
C ILE A 69 -12.56 -10.35 -10.86
N VAL A 70 -11.78 -10.01 -11.90
CA VAL A 70 -12.09 -10.30 -13.30
C VAL A 70 -12.07 -11.80 -13.60
N ILE A 71 -11.04 -12.53 -13.16
CA ILE A 71 -10.94 -13.96 -13.49
C ILE A 71 -12.04 -14.71 -12.75
N PRO A 72 -12.96 -15.44 -13.43
CA PRO A 72 -14.11 -16.09 -12.82
C PRO A 72 -13.75 -17.19 -11.81
N SER A 73 -14.74 -17.60 -10.99
CA SER A 73 -14.55 -18.70 -10.05
C SER A 73 -14.20 -19.98 -10.79
N LYS A 74 -13.32 -20.80 -10.21
CA LYS A 74 -13.17 -22.19 -10.67
C LYS A 74 -14.56 -22.82 -10.49
N LYS A 75 -15.31 -22.91 -11.58
CA LYS A 75 -16.44 -23.85 -11.62
C LYS A 75 -15.83 -25.23 -11.41
N SER A 76 -16.42 -26.00 -10.51
CA SER A 76 -16.17 -27.43 -10.44
C SER A 76 -16.31 -28.05 -11.82
#